data_AF-A0A317YL59-F1
#
_entry.id   AF-A0A317YL59-F1
#
_cell.length_a   1.000
_cell.length_b   1.000
_cell.length_c   1.000
_cell.angle_alpha   90.00
_cell.angle_beta   90.00
_cell.angle_gamma   90.00
#
_symmetry.space_group_name_H-M   'P 1'
#
loop_
_entity.id
_entity.type
_entity.pdbx_description
1 polymer ?
#
loop_
_entity_poly.entity_id
_entity_poly.type
_entity_poly.pdbx_seq_one_letter_code
_entity_poly.pdbx_strand_id
1 'polypeptide(L)' 'PKAVTHCHGWGFAHLQMAPKHWLCINEDDLVWETAAPGWQKWVWSPFLSVLGSGATAFVFNGRFSPETYLELLQKYQ' A
#
# COMPACT_ATOMS: atom_id res chain seq x y z
N PRO A 1 -8.05 22.90 -7.66
CA PRO A 1 -7.24 21.66 -7.71
C PRO A 1 -6.09 21.75 -8.73
N LYS A 2 -4.88 21.35 -8.36
CA LYS A 2 -3.72 21.26 -9.28
C LYS A 2 -3.26 19.80 -9.34
N ALA A 3 -3.11 19.26 -10.55
CA ALA A 3 -2.62 17.90 -10.74
C ALA A 3 -1.10 17.87 -10.53
N VAL A 4 -0.64 17.10 -9.54
CA VAL A 4 0.79 16.90 -9.29
C VAL A 4 1.27 15.74 -10.17
N THR A 5 2.34 15.98 -10.93
CA THR A 5 2.96 14.96 -11.78
C THR A 5 4.18 14.35 -11.09
N HIS A 6 4.40 13.06 -11.32
CA HIS A 6 5.56 12.33 -10.83
C HIS A 6 6.32 11.75 -12.02
N CYS A 7 7.64 11.94 -12.05
CA CYS A 7 8.49 11.31 -13.05
C CYS A 7 8.81 9.86 -12.67
N HIS A 8 9.28 9.07 -13.64
CA HIS A 8 9.69 7.69 -13.37
C HIS A 8 10.77 7.59 -12.27
N GLY A 9 11.71 8.54 -12.23
CA GLY A 9 12.77 8.58 -11.21
C GLY A 9 12.25 8.69 -9.78
N TRP A 10 11.10 9.34 -9.57
CA TRP A 10 10.44 9.36 -8.26
C TRP A 10 9.96 7.96 -7.86
N GLY A 11 9.31 7.24 -8.78
CA GLY A 11 8.83 5.87 -8.54
C GLY A 11 10.00 4.92 -8.26
N PHE A 12 11.07 5.03 -9.03
CA PHE A 12 12.31 4.26 -8.81
C PHE A 12 12.89 4.51 -7.41
N ALA A 13 13.11 5.78 -7.04
CA ALA A 13 13.67 6.12 -5.73
C ALA A 13 12.76 5.65 -4.57
N HIS A 14 11.44 5.76 -4.74
CA HIS A 14 10.47 5.29 -3.75
C HIS A 14 10.59 3.78 -3.53
N LEU A 15 10.67 2.99 -4.61
CA LEU A 15 10.84 1.53 -4.55
C LEU A 15 12.15 1.11 -3.85
N GLN A 16 13.24 1.84 -4.06
CA GLN A 16 14.52 1.52 -3.41
C GLN A 16 14.52 1.79 -1.90
N MET A 17 13.68 2.74 -1.44
CA MET A 17 13.75 3.24 -0.06
C MET A 17 12.58 2.79 0.81
N ALA A 18 11.35 3.12 0.40
CA ALA A 18 10.19 3.04 1.28
C ALA A 18 9.78 1.60 1.68
N PRO A 19 9.73 0.61 0.76
CA PRO A 19 9.29 -0.73 1.12
C PRO A 19 10.20 -1.37 2.17
N LYS A 20 11.52 -1.30 1.95
CA LYS A 20 12.52 -1.92 2.81
C LYS A 20 12.72 -1.17 4.13
N HIS A 21 12.84 0.16 4.08
CA HIS A 21 13.31 0.93 5.23
C HIS A 21 12.19 1.56 6.05
N TRP A 22 11.00 1.76 5.47
CA TRP A 22 9.87 2.37 6.16
C TRP A 22 8.76 1.37 6.49
N LEU A 23 8.42 0.52 5.52
CA LEU A 23 7.33 -0.45 5.67
C LEU A 23 7.82 -1.84 6.11
N CYS A 24 9.13 -2.10 6.03
CA CYS A 24 9.76 -3.38 6.33
C CYS A 24 9.12 -4.57 5.59
N ILE A 25 8.72 -4.36 4.33
CA ILE A 25 8.06 -5.36 3.50
C ILE A 25 9.06 -6.41 3.01
N ASN A 26 8.65 -7.67 3.10
CA ASN A 26 9.29 -8.84 2.51
C ASN A 26 8.36 -9.47 1.45
N GLU A 27 8.91 -10.26 0.53
CA GLU A 27 8.18 -10.85 -0.61
C GLU A 27 6.98 -11.71 -0.19
N ASP A 28 7.03 -12.36 0.98
CA ASP A 28 5.95 -13.24 1.47
C ASP A 28 4.90 -12.49 2.31
N ASP A 29 5.04 -11.17 2.50
CA ASP A 29 4.13 -10.41 3.35
C ASP A 29 2.76 -10.20 2.68
N LEU A 30 1.72 -10.31 3.50
CA LEU A 30 0.38 -9.81 3.17
C LEU A 30 0.21 -8.42 3.78
N VAL A 31 0.19 -7.39 2.92
CA VAL A 31 0.16 -6.00 3.37
C VAL A 31 -1.20 -5.39 3.08
N TRP A 32 -1.83 -4.83 4.12
CA TRP A 32 -3.06 -4.06 3.98
C TRP A 32 -2.82 -2.57 4.20
N GLU A 33 -3.12 -1.77 3.18
CA GLU A 33 -3.22 -0.32 3.30
C GLU A 33 -4.66 0.13 3.03
N THR A 34 -5.15 1.06 3.85
CA THR A 34 -6.59 1.32 3.99
C THR A 34 -7.07 2.55 3.22
N ALA A 35 -6.17 3.33 2.61
CA ALA A 35 -6.56 4.43 1.74
C ALA A 35 -7.22 3.91 0.46
N ALA A 36 -8.10 4.72 -0.13
CA ALA A 36 -8.71 4.41 -1.41
C ALA A 36 -7.80 4.85 -2.58
N PRO A 37 -7.94 4.26 -3.79
CA PRO A 37 -7.13 4.59 -4.96
C PRO A 37 -7.13 6.07 -5.39
N GLY A 38 -8.10 6.87 -4.94
CA GLY A 38 -8.12 8.32 -5.19
C GLY A 38 -7.11 9.12 -4.37
N TRP A 39 -6.46 8.50 -3.38
CA TRP A 39 -5.45 9.13 -2.54
C TRP A 39 -4.06 8.69 -2.95
N GLN A 40 -3.14 9.65 -2.92
CA GLN A 40 -1.76 9.40 -3.30
C GLN A 40 -1.05 8.37 -2.40
N LYS A 41 -1.50 8.25 -1.13
CA LYS A 41 -1.04 7.21 -0.20
C LYS A 41 -1.25 5.78 -0.73
N TRP A 42 -2.35 5.54 -1.45
CA TRP A 42 -2.65 4.26 -2.08
C TRP A 42 -1.69 3.98 -3.25
N VAL A 43 -1.36 4.98 -4.05
CA VAL A 43 -0.35 4.80 -5.12
C VAL A 43 1.03 4.47 -4.51
N TRP A 44 1.38 5.11 -3.40
CA TRP A 44 2.69 4.95 -2.77
C TRP A 44 2.86 3.59 -2.11
N SER A 45 1.85 3.11 -1.39
CA SER A 45 2.03 1.96 -0.50
C SER A 45 1.54 0.67 -1.16
N PRO A 46 0.23 0.42 -1.34
CA PRO A 46 -0.22 -0.84 -1.93
C PRO A 46 0.20 -1.01 -3.39
N PHE A 47 0.23 0.05 -4.20
CA PHE A 47 0.63 -0.10 -5.61
C PHE A 47 2.14 -0.15 -5.81
N LEU A 48 2.88 0.91 -5.45
CA LEU A 48 4.33 0.91 -5.65
C LEU A 48 5.04 0.02 -4.63
N SER A 49 4.89 0.27 -3.33
CA SER A 49 5.73 -0.42 -2.36
C SER A 49 5.45 -1.92 -2.25
N VAL A 50 4.18 -2.31 -2.13
CA VAL A 50 3.83 -3.73 -1.90
C VAL A 50 4.07 -4.55 -3.17
N LEU A 51 3.39 -4.22 -4.26
CA LEU A 51 3.54 -4.99 -5.51
C LEU A 51 4.94 -4.88 -6.09
N GLY A 52 5.59 -3.71 -5.96
CA GLY A 52 6.96 -3.51 -6.43
C GLY A 52 8.02 -4.27 -5.63
N SER A 53 7.68 -4.77 -4.43
CA SER A 53 8.56 -5.62 -3.62
C SER A 53 8.21 -7.11 -3.73
N GLY A 54 7.29 -7.50 -4.62
CA GLY A 54 6.84 -8.89 -4.77
C GLY A 54 5.80 -9.36 -3.73
N ALA A 55 5.48 -8.52 -2.75
CA ALA A 55 4.52 -8.82 -1.69
C ALA A 55 3.07 -8.81 -2.16
N THR A 56 2.17 -9.36 -1.34
CA THR A 56 0.74 -9.43 -1.66
C THR A 56 0.00 -8.23 -1.06
N ALA A 57 -0.68 -7.45 -1.90
CA ALA A 57 -1.54 -6.35 -1.46
C ALA A 57 -2.96 -6.85 -1.15
N PHE A 58 -3.38 -6.74 0.12
CA PHE A 58 -4.77 -6.98 0.51
C PHE A 58 -5.62 -5.72 0.23
N VAL A 59 -6.72 -5.89 -0.51
CA VAL A 59 -7.63 -4.79 -0.87
C VAL A 59 -9.04 -5.11 -0.39
N PHE A 60 -9.58 -4.23 0.45
CA PHE A 60 -10.97 -4.26 0.88
C PHE A 60 -11.75 -3.08 0.28
N ASN A 61 -12.85 -3.38 -0.40
CA ASN A 61 -13.74 -2.38 -0.96
C ASN A 61 -15.03 -2.28 -0.14
N GLY A 62 -15.06 -1.32 0.79
CA GLY A 62 -16.20 -1.06 1.64
C GLY A 62 -16.03 0.24 2.42
N ARG A 63 -17.08 0.68 3.11
CA ARG A 63 -16.95 1.77 4.08
C ARG A 63 -16.13 1.29 5.28
N PHE A 64 -15.44 2.22 5.93
CA PHE A 64 -14.77 1.94 7.18
C PHE A 64 -15.79 1.55 8.26
N SER A 65 -15.64 0.35 8.82
CA SER A 65 -16.26 -0.11 10.07
C SER A 65 -15.14 -0.74 10.91
N PRO A 66 -14.95 -0.29 12.16
CA PRO A 66 -13.94 -0.86 13.05
C PRO A 66 -14.07 -2.37 13.21
N GLU A 67 -15.30 -2.86 13.36
CA GLU A 67 -15.61 -4.28 13.57
C GLU A 67 -15.18 -5.10 12.37
N THR A 68 -15.59 -4.70 11.16
CA THR A 68 -15.17 -5.37 9.92
C THR A 68 -13.66 -5.34 9.74
N TYR A 69 -12.98 -4.25 10.09
CA TYR A 69 -11.53 -4.15 9.93
C TYR A 69 -10.78 -5.07 10.88
N LEU A 70 -11.22 -5.14 12.14
CA LEU A 70 -10.65 -6.06 13.13
C LEU A 70 -10.90 -7.53 12.75
N GLU A 71 -12.09 -7.86 12.24
CA GLU A 71 -12.41 -9.19 11.73
C GLU A 71 -11.52 -9.58 10.54
N LEU A 72 -11.31 -8.66 9.60
CA LEU A 72 -10.42 -8.88 8.46
C LEU A 72 -8.96 -9.04 8.90
N LEU A 73 -8.49 -8.22 9.83
CA LEU A 73 -7.15 -8.37 10.42
C LEU A 73 -6.99 -9.76 11.03
N GLN A 74 -7.94 -10.18 11.89
CA GLN A 74 -7.89 -11.48 12.54
C GLN A 74 -7.96 -12.66 11.55
N LYS A 75 -8.74 -12.51 10.46
CA LYS A 75 -8.91 -13.57 9.46
C LYS A 75 -7.67 -13.82 8.62
N TYR A 76 -6.89 -12.77 8.37
CA TYR A 76 -5.72 -12.79 7.47
C TYR A 76 -4.39 -12.63 8.24
N GLN A 77 -4.39 -12.92 9.55
CA GLN A 77 -3.23 -12.87 10.44
C GLN A 77 -2.45 -14.18 10.45
#